data_AF-A0A7T5EUH7-F1
#
_entry.id   AF-A0A7T5EUH7-F1
#
_cell.length_a   1.000
_cell.length_b   1.000
_cell.length_c   1.000
_cell.angle_alpha   90.00
_cell.angle_beta   90.00
_cell.angle_gamma   90.00
#
_symmetry.space_group_name_H-M   'P 1'
#
loop_
_entity.id
_entity.type
_entity.pdbx_description
1 polymer ?
#
loop_
_entity_poly.entity_id
_entity_poly.type
_entity_poly.pdbx_seq_one_letter_code
_entity_poly.pdbx_strand_id
1 'polypeptide(L)'
;MFIYIVAGLFAAAMAVLAADSGFTRQQQIEALAAAKSGNFQQAVQKEQRAIRFSPSHAEMDRRLAVFELAVREHNRLDKADAEIKNKEWHRAVLDYKAVESTFQSSVLKNSNVSWLEGLLKRARAGVEKGTLGGLEARAGNSTDVSTIVGIYQQVVQYDDALGQKAAKVIQSRLDSVATKTINKDLKHHAYDSAKSVVNQALAGPIVDKTLTKLKETISTQQHDFELKQQQIMKQAMAQAAKIANQNANPLEVVKLTLRNDGQGNTVVKGVVKNAGTNVIANLSIEVDFYDNNSKKVDTEYATVTPDPLPSGQSAKFTIQIPAFYGAVTAKVTNYTWVNE
;
A
#
# COMPACT_ATOMS: atom_id res chain seq x y z
N MET A 1 -18.59 -80.01 65.66
CA MET A 1 -19.14 -78.63 65.65
C MET A 1 -18.14 -77.57 65.13
N PHE A 2 -16.82 -77.77 65.23
CA PHE A 2 -15.81 -76.80 64.76
C PHE A 2 -15.62 -76.72 63.22
N ILE A 3 -15.91 -77.78 62.46
CA ILE A 3 -15.66 -77.83 61.00
C ILE A 3 -16.64 -76.96 60.19
N TYR A 4 -17.86 -76.74 60.69
CA TYR A 4 -18.88 -75.93 59.99
C TYR A 4 -18.65 -74.41 60.12
N ILE A 5 -17.97 -73.94 61.17
CA ILE A 5 -17.69 -72.52 61.39
C ILE A 5 -16.57 -72.04 60.44
N VAL A 6 -15.56 -72.87 60.19
CA VAL A 6 -14.46 -72.55 59.27
C VAL A 6 -14.93 -72.54 57.81
N ALA A 7 -15.81 -73.47 57.41
CA ALA A 7 -16.40 -73.49 56.07
C ALA A 7 -17.32 -72.28 55.80
N GLY A 8 -18.07 -71.82 56.82
CA GLY A 8 -18.89 -70.61 56.72
C GLY A 8 -18.08 -69.32 56.60
N LEU A 9 -16.97 -69.21 57.33
CA LEU A 9 -16.01 -68.09 57.22
C LEU A 9 -15.29 -68.08 55.87
N PHE A 10 -14.94 -69.24 55.32
CA PHE A 10 -14.31 -69.34 54.01
C PHE A 10 -15.28 -69.02 52.87
N ALA A 11 -16.54 -69.47 52.95
CA ALA A 11 -17.59 -69.13 51.99
C ALA A 11 -17.98 -67.65 52.06
N ALA A 12 -18.04 -67.06 53.25
CA ALA A 12 -18.26 -65.62 53.41
C ALA A 12 -17.07 -64.79 52.91
N ALA A 13 -15.83 -65.20 53.17
CA ALA A 13 -14.64 -64.55 52.64
C ALA A 13 -14.56 -64.66 51.10
N MET A 14 -14.90 -65.82 50.53
CA MET A 14 -14.98 -66.03 49.08
C MET A 14 -16.14 -65.26 48.43
N ALA A 15 -17.29 -65.12 49.10
CA ALA A 15 -18.41 -64.31 48.63
C ALA A 15 -18.11 -62.81 48.70
N VAL A 16 -17.39 -62.36 49.75
CA VAL A 16 -16.87 -60.99 49.86
C VAL A 16 -15.84 -60.74 48.77
N LEU A 17 -14.87 -61.64 48.54
CA LEU A 17 -13.88 -61.55 47.46
C LEU A 17 -14.51 -61.59 46.06
N ALA A 18 -15.53 -62.41 45.84
CA ALA A 18 -16.27 -62.48 44.58
C ALA A 18 -17.11 -61.21 44.34
N ALA A 19 -17.77 -60.68 45.37
CA ALA A 19 -18.46 -59.39 45.32
C ALA A 19 -17.49 -58.21 45.09
N ASP A 20 -16.30 -58.27 45.68
CA ASP A 20 -15.23 -57.28 45.52
C ASP A 20 -14.72 -57.24 44.08
N SER A 21 -14.54 -58.42 43.48
CA SER A 21 -14.10 -58.55 42.08
C SER A 21 -15.16 -58.03 41.08
N GLY A 22 -16.45 -58.28 41.34
CA GLY A 22 -17.56 -57.80 40.53
C GLY A 22 -17.73 -56.28 40.62
N PHE A 23 -17.64 -55.71 41.83
CA PHE A 23 -17.69 -54.27 42.05
C PHE A 23 -16.50 -53.55 41.39
N THR A 24 -15.28 -54.07 41.57
CA THR A 24 -14.06 -53.51 40.98
C THR A 24 -14.15 -53.46 39.46
N ARG A 25 -14.62 -54.55 38.83
CA ARG A 25 -14.81 -54.62 37.38
C ARG A 25 -15.87 -53.63 36.89
N GLN A 26 -16.97 -53.49 37.62
CA GLN A 26 -18.00 -52.52 37.31
C GLN A 26 -17.46 -51.08 37.35
N GLN A 27 -16.67 -50.73 38.37
CA GLN A 27 -16.05 -49.41 38.47
C GLN A 27 -15.09 -49.13 37.31
N GLN A 28 -14.32 -50.11 36.85
CA GLN A 28 -13.44 -49.96 35.67
C GLN A 28 -14.22 -49.73 34.37
N ILE A 29 -15.32 -50.46 34.18
CA ILE A 29 -16.20 -50.28 33.00
C ILE A 29 -16.79 -48.87 33.00
N GLU A 30 -17.29 -48.42 34.15
CA GLU A 30 -17.83 -47.06 34.31
C GLU A 30 -16.75 -45.98 34.14
N ALA A 31 -15.52 -46.22 34.60
CA ALA A 31 -14.40 -45.31 34.40
C ALA A 31 -14.06 -45.14 32.92
N LEU A 32 -13.96 -46.25 32.18
CA LEU A 32 -13.71 -46.25 30.74
C LEU A 32 -14.87 -45.62 29.96
N ALA A 33 -16.11 -45.87 30.36
CA ALA A 33 -17.29 -45.23 29.76
C ALA A 33 -17.26 -43.71 29.98
N ALA A 34 -16.96 -43.26 31.20
CA ALA A 34 -16.80 -41.85 31.52
C ALA A 34 -15.68 -41.20 30.68
N ALA A 35 -14.52 -41.84 30.55
CA ALA A 35 -13.42 -41.34 29.73
C ALA A 35 -13.77 -41.25 28.24
N LYS A 36 -14.46 -42.26 27.69
CA LYS A 36 -14.97 -42.24 26.30
C LYS A 36 -15.96 -41.12 26.04
N SER A 37 -16.75 -40.76 27.04
CA SER A 37 -17.69 -39.62 26.99
C SER A 37 -17.03 -38.27 27.28
N GLY A 38 -15.71 -38.21 27.52
CA GLY A 38 -14.99 -36.98 27.85
C GLY A 38 -15.08 -36.56 29.33
N ASN A 39 -15.74 -37.33 30.18
CA ASN A 39 -15.88 -37.07 31.62
C ASN A 39 -14.66 -37.59 32.41
N PHE A 40 -13.47 -37.03 32.12
CA PHE A 40 -12.21 -37.54 32.66
C PHE A 40 -12.12 -37.47 34.19
N GLN A 41 -12.69 -36.44 34.82
CA GLN A 41 -12.73 -36.34 36.29
C GLN A 41 -13.56 -37.48 36.91
N GLN A 42 -14.67 -37.84 36.28
CA GLN A 42 -15.49 -38.98 36.73
C GLN A 42 -14.73 -40.30 36.50
N ALA A 43 -14.00 -40.43 35.39
CA ALA A 43 -13.15 -41.59 35.12
C ALA A 43 -12.09 -41.79 36.22
N VAL A 44 -11.39 -40.71 36.62
CA VAL A 44 -10.45 -40.72 37.75
C VAL A 44 -11.13 -41.19 39.04
N GLN A 45 -12.28 -40.62 39.40
CA GLN A 45 -13.00 -41.00 40.63
C GLN A 45 -13.47 -42.46 40.63
N LYS A 46 -13.85 -43.00 39.48
CA LYS A 46 -14.29 -44.39 39.31
C LYS A 46 -13.09 -45.35 39.39
N GLU A 47 -11.97 -45.04 38.74
CA GLU A 47 -10.75 -45.87 38.82
C GLU A 47 -10.12 -45.84 40.23
N GLN A 48 -10.10 -44.68 40.91
CA GLN A 48 -9.67 -44.57 42.31
C GLN A 48 -10.57 -45.36 43.27
N ARG A 49 -11.86 -45.52 42.94
CA ARG A 49 -12.73 -46.45 43.68
C ARG A 49 -12.31 -47.89 43.41
N ALA A 50 -12.12 -48.29 42.16
CA ALA A 50 -11.66 -49.64 41.82
C ALA A 50 -10.35 -50.03 42.54
N ILE A 51 -9.35 -49.12 42.55
CA ILE A 51 -8.05 -49.35 43.20
C ILE A 51 -8.17 -49.54 44.72
N ARG A 52 -9.12 -48.85 45.38
CA ARG A 52 -9.35 -49.01 46.83
C ARG A 52 -9.84 -50.41 47.21
N PHE A 53 -10.60 -51.05 46.34
CA PHE A 53 -11.13 -52.41 46.54
C PHE A 53 -10.19 -53.50 46.01
N SER A 54 -9.25 -53.16 45.13
CA SER A 54 -8.21 -54.07 44.64
C SER A 54 -6.83 -53.40 44.62
N PRO A 55 -6.24 -53.11 45.80
CA PRO A 55 -4.92 -52.51 45.88
C PRO A 55 -3.86 -53.51 45.38
N SER A 56 -2.93 -53.05 44.52
CA SER A 56 -1.84 -53.80 43.84
C SER A 56 -2.04 -54.21 42.37
N HIS A 57 -3.06 -53.70 41.68
CA HIS A 57 -3.20 -53.92 40.24
C HIS A 57 -2.45 -52.85 39.42
N ALA A 58 -1.22 -53.16 38.99
CA ALA A 58 -0.37 -52.24 38.21
C ALA A 58 -1.06 -51.66 36.95
N GLU A 59 -1.99 -52.41 36.36
CA GLU A 59 -2.78 -51.95 35.21
C GLU A 59 -3.79 -50.85 35.58
N MET A 60 -4.37 -50.89 36.78
CA MET A 60 -5.26 -49.83 37.26
C MET A 60 -4.49 -48.55 37.56
N ASP A 61 -3.30 -48.66 38.16
CA ASP A 61 -2.43 -47.51 38.40
C ASP A 61 -2.01 -46.83 37.10
N ARG A 62 -1.63 -47.62 36.08
CA ARG A 62 -1.33 -47.10 34.74
C ARG A 62 -2.54 -46.40 34.12
N ARG A 63 -3.74 -47.00 34.17
CA ARG A 63 -4.95 -46.39 33.62
C ARG A 63 -5.36 -45.12 34.38
N LEU A 64 -5.24 -45.11 35.71
CA LEU A 64 -5.47 -43.91 36.53
C LEU A 64 -4.54 -42.77 36.10
N ALA A 65 -3.24 -43.05 35.95
CA ALA A 65 -2.28 -42.06 35.49
C ALA A 65 -2.64 -41.48 34.10
N VAL A 66 -3.18 -42.30 33.20
CA VAL A 66 -3.68 -41.84 31.89
C VAL A 66 -4.96 -41.00 32.03
N PHE A 67 -5.89 -41.36 32.92
CA PHE A 67 -7.08 -40.51 33.19
C PHE A 67 -6.69 -39.17 33.80
N GLU A 68 -5.77 -39.15 34.74
CA GLU A 68 -5.26 -37.91 35.35
C GLU A 68 -4.54 -37.03 34.33
N LEU A 69 -3.78 -37.64 33.41
CA LEU A 69 -3.20 -36.93 32.27
C LEU A 69 -4.31 -36.31 31.41
N ALA A 70 -5.35 -37.07 31.06
CA ALA A 70 -6.47 -36.56 30.28
C ALA A 70 -7.17 -35.37 30.94
N VAL A 71 -7.34 -35.39 32.27
CA VAL A 71 -7.86 -34.23 33.03
C VAL A 71 -6.94 -33.01 32.88
N ARG A 72 -5.62 -33.18 33.06
CA ARG A 72 -4.67 -32.07 32.94
C ARG A 72 -4.67 -31.46 31.54
N GLU A 73 -4.62 -32.30 30.51
CA GLU A 73 -4.60 -31.82 29.13
C GLU A 73 -5.96 -31.21 28.74
N HIS A 74 -7.09 -31.74 29.22
CA HIS A 74 -8.40 -31.13 29.01
C HIS A 74 -8.47 -29.71 29.60
N ASN A 75 -8.04 -29.54 30.86
CA ASN A 75 -8.00 -28.23 31.49
C ASN A 75 -7.06 -27.26 30.75
N ARG A 76 -5.95 -27.77 30.19
CA ARG A 76 -5.04 -26.96 29.36
C ARG A 76 -5.69 -26.52 28.06
N LEU A 77 -6.49 -27.38 27.41
CA LEU A 77 -7.28 -27.00 26.24
C LEU A 77 -8.34 -25.95 26.58
N ASP A 78 -8.99 -26.04 27.74
CA ASP A 78 -9.95 -25.03 28.19
C ASP A 78 -9.28 -23.67 28.43
N LYS A 79 -8.06 -23.67 28.99
CA LYS A 79 -7.22 -22.47 29.11
C LYS A 79 -6.86 -21.89 27.74
N ALA A 80 -6.41 -22.73 26.80
CA ALA A 80 -6.08 -22.29 25.44
C ALA A 80 -7.31 -21.70 24.72
N ASP A 81 -8.50 -22.30 24.90
CA ASP A 81 -9.76 -21.75 24.39
C ASP A 81 -10.09 -20.36 24.97
N ALA A 82 -9.78 -20.12 26.25
CA ALA A 82 -9.91 -18.81 26.87
C ALA A 82 -8.89 -17.80 26.32
N GLU A 83 -7.65 -18.22 26.10
CA GLU A 83 -6.60 -17.40 25.47
C GLU A 83 -7.01 -16.99 24.04
N ILE A 84 -7.61 -17.89 23.25
CA ILE A 84 -8.20 -17.56 21.95
C ILE A 84 -9.27 -16.47 22.08
N LYS A 85 -10.20 -16.60 23.03
CA LYS A 85 -11.26 -15.59 23.26
C LYS A 85 -10.67 -14.23 23.63
N ASN A 86 -9.57 -14.23 24.37
CA ASN A 86 -8.84 -13.04 24.78
C ASN A 86 -7.85 -12.53 23.71
N LYS A 87 -7.83 -13.13 22.51
CA LYS A 87 -6.93 -12.79 21.40
C LYS A 87 -5.44 -12.98 21.74
N GLU A 88 -5.12 -13.81 22.73
CA GLU A 88 -3.75 -14.21 23.10
C GLU A 88 -3.26 -15.35 22.18
N TRP A 89 -3.32 -15.13 20.86
CA TRP A 89 -3.15 -16.16 19.83
C TRP A 89 -1.89 -17.01 19.98
N HIS A 90 -0.75 -16.37 20.26
CA HIS A 90 0.52 -17.07 20.39
C HIS A 90 0.54 -18.01 21.59
N ARG A 91 0.03 -17.57 22.76
CA ARG A 91 -0.04 -18.41 23.96
C ARG A 91 -0.97 -19.60 23.75
N ALA A 92 -2.14 -19.36 23.14
CA ALA A 92 -3.09 -20.42 22.83
C ALA A 92 -2.47 -21.50 21.95
N VAL A 93 -1.76 -21.10 20.88
CA VAL A 93 -1.09 -22.04 19.97
C VAL A 93 0.00 -22.85 20.70
N LEU A 94 0.76 -22.23 21.61
CA LEU A 94 1.74 -22.95 22.42
C LEU A 94 1.09 -24.00 23.32
N ASP A 95 -0.03 -23.66 23.97
CA ASP A 95 -0.74 -24.61 24.83
C ASP A 95 -1.37 -25.76 24.05
N TYR A 96 -1.99 -25.51 22.90
CA TYR A 96 -2.49 -26.58 22.02
C TYR A 96 -1.36 -27.49 21.51
N LYS A 97 -0.25 -26.92 21.05
CA LYS A 97 0.90 -27.72 20.56
C LYS A 97 1.51 -28.59 21.65
N ALA A 98 1.54 -28.09 22.89
CA ALA A 98 2.06 -28.87 23.99
C ALA A 98 1.14 -30.07 24.31
N VAL A 99 -0.18 -29.90 24.22
CA VAL A 99 -1.14 -31.01 24.32
C VAL A 99 -0.90 -32.04 23.19
N GLU A 100 -0.71 -31.59 21.95
CA GLU A 100 -0.36 -32.50 20.84
C GLU A 100 0.93 -33.27 21.10
N SER A 101 1.98 -32.58 21.58
CA SER A 101 3.27 -33.20 21.88
C SER A 101 3.15 -34.25 22.98
N THR A 102 2.34 -34.00 24.01
CA THR A 102 2.04 -34.97 25.07
C THR A 102 1.45 -36.25 24.44
N PHE A 103 0.43 -36.12 23.60
CA PHE A 103 -0.25 -37.27 22.97
C PHE A 103 0.56 -37.96 21.87
N GLN A 104 1.55 -37.28 21.28
CA GLN A 104 2.45 -37.89 20.30
C GLN A 104 3.60 -38.69 20.93
N SER A 105 3.79 -38.58 22.25
CA SER A 105 4.81 -39.34 22.98
C SER A 105 4.61 -40.86 22.84
N SER A 106 5.73 -41.60 22.74
CA SER A 106 5.74 -43.06 22.53
C SER A 106 5.01 -43.85 23.61
N VAL A 107 4.96 -43.31 24.84
CA VAL A 107 4.24 -43.90 25.98
C VAL A 107 2.73 -44.01 25.71
N LEU A 108 2.15 -43.00 25.06
CA LEU A 108 0.71 -42.98 24.77
C LEU A 108 0.37 -43.62 23.42
N LYS A 109 1.29 -43.60 22.45
CA LYS A 109 1.11 -44.31 21.17
C LYS A 109 0.88 -45.82 21.33
N ASN A 110 1.51 -46.43 22.33
CA ASN A 110 1.40 -47.86 22.60
C ASN A 110 0.28 -48.21 23.60
N SER A 111 -0.36 -47.19 24.17
CA SER A 111 -1.51 -47.34 25.04
C SER A 111 -2.75 -47.45 24.12
N ASN A 112 -3.61 -48.46 24.30
CA ASN A 112 -4.80 -48.65 23.46
C ASN A 112 -5.90 -47.63 23.85
N VAL A 113 -5.62 -46.33 23.70
CA VAL A 113 -6.36 -45.18 24.28
C VAL A 113 -6.99 -44.30 23.19
N SER A 114 -7.75 -44.92 22.28
CA SER A 114 -8.50 -44.22 21.22
C SER A 114 -9.45 -43.14 21.76
N TRP A 115 -9.89 -43.26 23.01
CA TRP A 115 -10.73 -42.25 23.66
C TRP A 115 -10.02 -40.90 23.90
N LEU A 116 -8.68 -40.82 23.76
CA LEU A 116 -7.92 -39.56 23.77
C LEU A 116 -7.91 -38.84 22.41
N GLU A 117 -8.35 -39.49 21.33
CA GLU A 117 -8.35 -38.89 19.98
C GLU A 117 -9.18 -37.61 19.93
N GLY A 118 -10.24 -37.50 20.73
CA GLY A 118 -11.04 -36.28 20.85
C GLY A 118 -10.23 -35.08 21.35
N LEU A 119 -9.37 -35.30 22.36
CA LEU A 119 -8.49 -34.24 22.89
C LEU A 119 -7.43 -33.84 21.87
N LEU A 120 -6.82 -34.83 21.20
CA LEU A 120 -5.82 -34.57 20.14
C LEU A 120 -6.44 -33.81 18.95
N LYS A 121 -7.66 -34.20 18.52
CA LYS A 121 -8.39 -33.50 17.47
C LYS A 121 -8.73 -32.07 17.87
N ARG A 122 -9.18 -31.86 19.11
CA ARG A 122 -9.44 -30.51 19.67
C ARG A 122 -8.16 -29.67 19.68
N ALA A 123 -7.03 -30.25 20.10
CA ALA A 123 -5.74 -29.57 20.11
C ALA A 123 -5.34 -29.10 18.71
N ARG A 124 -5.39 -29.99 17.71
CA ARG A 124 -5.08 -29.68 16.30
C ARG A 124 -5.96 -28.57 15.72
N ALA A 125 -7.26 -28.67 15.91
CA ALA A 125 -8.20 -27.63 15.50
C ALA A 125 -7.91 -26.30 16.22
N GLY A 126 -7.46 -26.36 17.48
CA GLY A 126 -7.02 -25.21 18.26
C GLY A 126 -5.76 -24.54 17.71
N VAL A 127 -4.74 -25.32 17.33
CA VAL A 127 -3.50 -24.81 16.70
C VAL A 127 -3.84 -24.06 15.42
N GLU A 128 -4.67 -24.66 14.57
CA GLU A 128 -5.11 -24.05 13.31
C GLU A 128 -5.87 -22.74 13.56
N LYS A 129 -6.92 -22.80 14.38
CA LYS A 129 -7.73 -21.62 14.74
C LYS A 129 -6.89 -20.50 15.35
N GLY A 130 -5.97 -20.82 16.25
CA GLY A 130 -5.08 -19.85 16.88
C GLY A 130 -4.09 -19.23 15.91
N THR A 131 -3.55 -20.05 14.99
CA THR A 131 -2.62 -19.58 13.95
C THR A 131 -3.32 -18.62 12.99
N LEU A 132 -4.49 -19.00 12.47
CA LEU A 132 -5.29 -18.17 11.57
C LEU A 132 -5.74 -16.87 12.23
N GLY A 133 -6.22 -16.93 13.49
CA GLY A 133 -6.57 -15.72 14.25
C GLY A 133 -5.37 -14.79 14.50
N GLY A 134 -4.19 -15.36 14.72
CA GLY A 134 -2.95 -14.60 14.83
C GLY A 134 -2.54 -13.91 13.52
N LEU A 135 -2.71 -14.57 12.38
CA LEU A 135 -2.49 -13.99 11.06
C LEU A 135 -3.48 -12.85 10.76
N GLU A 136 -4.77 -13.06 11.03
CA GLU A 136 -5.81 -12.03 10.89
C GLU A 136 -5.47 -10.79 11.74
N ALA A 137 -5.09 -10.97 13.00
CA ALA A 137 -4.74 -9.87 13.89
C ALA A 137 -3.51 -9.09 13.40
N ARG A 138 -2.47 -9.80 12.92
CA ARG A 138 -1.27 -9.18 12.34
C ARG A 138 -1.61 -8.36 11.09
N ALA A 139 -2.44 -8.90 10.19
CA ALA A 139 -2.88 -8.18 9.00
C ALA A 139 -3.73 -6.96 9.37
N GLY A 140 -4.66 -7.11 10.31
CA GLY A 140 -5.53 -6.03 10.78
C GLY A 140 -4.77 -4.84 11.38
N ASN A 141 -3.65 -5.11 12.05
CA ASN A 141 -2.79 -4.09 12.65
C ASN A 141 -1.76 -3.50 11.67
N SER A 142 -1.53 -4.11 10.52
CA SER A 142 -0.59 -3.60 9.52
C SER A 142 -1.20 -2.46 8.69
N THR A 143 -0.40 -1.46 8.39
CA THR A 143 -0.66 -0.44 7.36
C THR A 143 0.23 -0.61 6.13
N ASP A 144 1.14 -1.58 6.16
CA ASP A 144 2.06 -1.87 5.07
C ASP A 144 1.47 -2.96 4.16
N VAL A 145 1.35 -2.63 2.87
CA VAL A 145 0.73 -3.50 1.85
C VAL A 145 1.53 -4.78 1.66
N SER A 146 2.86 -4.67 1.58
CA SER A 146 3.75 -5.83 1.41
C SER A 146 3.60 -6.83 2.56
N THR A 147 3.55 -6.33 3.80
CA THR A 147 3.31 -7.16 5.00
C THR A 147 1.98 -7.90 4.91
N ILE A 148 0.90 -7.22 4.50
CA ILE A 148 -0.42 -7.85 4.38
C ILE A 148 -0.42 -8.91 3.28
N VAL A 149 0.22 -8.64 2.13
CA VAL A 149 0.38 -9.63 1.04
C VAL A 149 1.13 -10.87 1.52
N GLY A 150 2.24 -10.70 2.25
CA GLY A 150 2.99 -11.81 2.81
C GLY A 150 2.19 -12.63 3.83
N ILE A 151 1.29 -12.00 4.58
CA ILE A 151 0.37 -12.69 5.49
C ILE A 151 -0.73 -13.43 4.70
N TYR A 152 -1.27 -12.82 3.65
CA TYR A 152 -2.25 -13.46 2.77
C TYR A 152 -1.65 -14.72 2.11
N GLN A 153 -0.40 -14.67 1.65
CA GLN A 153 0.28 -15.84 1.08
C GLN A 153 0.44 -17.00 2.09
N GLN A 154 0.56 -16.70 3.38
CA GLN A 154 0.57 -17.71 4.45
C GLN A 154 -0.82 -18.30 4.66
N VAL A 155 -1.87 -17.48 4.66
CA VAL A 155 -3.23 -17.94 4.98
C VAL A 155 -3.85 -18.78 3.88
N VAL A 156 -3.52 -18.52 2.61
CA VAL A 156 -4.04 -19.30 1.47
C VAL A 156 -3.46 -20.72 1.37
N GLN A 157 -2.47 -21.07 2.22
CA GLN A 157 -1.99 -22.44 2.36
C GLN A 157 -3.00 -23.34 3.10
N TYR A 158 -4.02 -22.75 3.75
CA TYR A 158 -5.08 -23.44 4.45
C TYR A 158 -6.31 -23.52 3.55
N ASP A 159 -6.63 -24.72 3.07
CA ASP A 159 -7.72 -24.98 2.10
C ASP A 159 -9.09 -25.21 2.77
N ASP A 160 -9.10 -25.34 4.08
CA ASP A 160 -10.28 -25.56 4.90
C ASP A 160 -11.19 -24.31 5.02
N ALA A 161 -12.37 -24.49 5.60
CA ALA A 161 -13.35 -23.41 5.74
C ALA A 161 -12.85 -22.26 6.63
N LEU A 162 -12.00 -22.54 7.63
CA LEU A 162 -11.42 -21.50 8.49
C LEU A 162 -10.37 -20.68 7.73
N GLY A 163 -9.48 -21.33 7.00
CA GLY A 163 -8.47 -20.73 6.14
C GLY A 163 -9.10 -19.81 5.09
N GLN A 164 -10.13 -20.29 4.39
CA GLN A 164 -10.86 -19.47 3.41
C GLN A 164 -11.54 -18.24 4.03
N LYS A 165 -12.06 -18.37 5.27
CA LYS A 165 -12.65 -17.24 5.99
C LYS A 165 -11.58 -16.21 6.35
N ALA A 166 -10.45 -16.66 6.89
CA ALA A 166 -9.33 -15.79 7.24
C ALA A 166 -8.73 -15.10 6.01
N ALA A 167 -8.61 -15.82 4.89
CA ALA A 167 -8.20 -15.26 3.60
C ALA A 167 -9.07 -14.10 3.17
N LYS A 168 -10.40 -14.23 3.25
CA LYS A 168 -11.34 -13.14 2.90
C LYS A 168 -11.17 -11.91 3.81
N VAL A 169 -10.99 -12.12 5.11
CA VAL A 169 -10.77 -11.03 6.08
C VAL A 169 -9.48 -10.28 5.77
N ILE A 170 -8.39 -11.02 5.53
CA ILE A 170 -7.09 -10.44 5.20
C ILE A 170 -7.12 -9.74 3.83
N GLN A 171 -7.83 -10.30 2.84
CA GLN A 171 -8.02 -9.67 1.53
C GLN A 171 -8.77 -8.33 1.66
N SER A 172 -9.90 -8.29 2.38
CA SER A 172 -10.62 -7.04 2.60
C SER A 172 -9.76 -5.97 3.29
N ARG A 173 -8.87 -6.39 4.20
CA ARG A 173 -7.89 -5.50 4.83
C ARG A 173 -6.87 -4.98 3.81
N LEU A 174 -6.32 -5.85 2.97
CA LEU A 174 -5.41 -5.48 1.89
C LEU A 174 -6.04 -4.44 0.96
N ASP A 175 -7.25 -4.71 0.47
CA ASP A 175 -7.98 -3.82 -0.45
C ASP A 175 -8.18 -2.43 0.17
N SER A 176 -8.57 -2.39 1.46
CA SER A 176 -8.77 -1.15 2.20
C SER A 176 -7.48 -0.32 2.33
N VAL A 177 -6.39 -0.96 2.75
CA VAL A 177 -5.09 -0.28 2.93
C VAL A 177 -4.52 0.17 1.59
N ALA A 178 -4.50 -0.71 0.59
CA ALA A 178 -3.99 -0.40 -0.74
C ALA A 178 -4.78 0.75 -1.38
N THR A 179 -6.12 0.70 -1.38
CA THR A 179 -6.97 1.76 -1.94
C THR A 179 -6.72 3.10 -1.24
N LYS A 180 -6.60 3.11 0.09
CA LYS A 180 -6.32 4.33 0.86
C LYS A 180 -4.96 4.94 0.48
N THR A 181 -3.92 4.10 0.36
CA THR A 181 -2.58 4.56 0.00
C THR A 181 -2.54 5.07 -1.44
N ILE A 182 -3.11 4.32 -2.40
CA ILE A 182 -3.20 4.72 -3.81
C ILE A 182 -3.90 6.08 -3.95
N ASN A 183 -5.06 6.25 -3.30
CA ASN A 183 -5.81 7.50 -3.39
C ASN A 183 -5.05 8.68 -2.77
N LYS A 184 -4.23 8.45 -1.75
CA LYS A 184 -3.34 9.49 -1.20
C LYS A 184 -2.26 9.85 -2.22
N ASP A 185 -1.60 8.86 -2.82
CA ASP A 185 -0.53 9.07 -3.78
C ASP A 185 -1.02 9.80 -5.04
N LEU A 186 -2.21 9.44 -5.54
CA LEU A 186 -2.85 10.11 -6.68
C LEU A 186 -3.13 11.60 -6.41
N LYS A 187 -3.57 11.96 -5.19
CA LYS A 187 -3.77 13.39 -4.81
C LYS A 187 -2.48 14.21 -4.88
N HIS A 188 -1.33 13.56 -4.70
CA HIS A 188 -0.03 14.21 -4.72
C HIS A 188 0.73 13.97 -6.03
N HIS A 189 0.08 13.43 -7.07
CA HIS A 189 0.69 13.07 -8.35
C HIS A 189 1.89 12.09 -8.20
N ALA A 190 1.92 11.31 -7.12
CA ALA A 190 2.95 10.31 -6.84
C ALA A 190 2.63 8.99 -7.58
N TYR A 191 2.55 9.05 -8.91
CA TYR A 191 2.06 7.94 -9.74
C TYR A 191 2.92 6.67 -9.64
N ASP A 192 4.24 6.80 -9.53
CA ASP A 192 5.14 5.65 -9.38
C ASP A 192 4.90 4.89 -8.07
N SER A 193 4.66 5.63 -6.98
CA SER A 193 4.29 5.05 -5.69
C SER A 193 2.94 4.33 -5.79
N ALA A 194 1.92 4.99 -6.37
CA ALA A 194 0.60 4.38 -6.57
C ALA A 194 0.67 3.10 -7.42
N LYS A 195 1.47 3.11 -8.50
CA LYS A 195 1.74 1.93 -9.35
C LYS A 195 2.42 0.81 -8.57
N SER A 196 3.44 1.14 -7.77
CA SER A 196 4.14 0.16 -6.94
C SER A 196 3.16 -0.51 -5.96
N VAL A 197 2.35 0.28 -5.26
CA VAL A 197 1.36 -0.22 -4.30
C VAL A 197 0.31 -1.12 -4.96
N VAL A 198 -0.28 -0.70 -6.08
CA VAL A 198 -1.31 -1.51 -6.75
C VAL A 198 -0.72 -2.81 -7.33
N ASN A 199 0.51 -2.77 -7.84
CA ASN A 199 1.17 -3.97 -8.33
C ASN A 199 1.52 -4.94 -7.20
N GLN A 200 1.97 -4.43 -6.05
CA GLN A 200 2.19 -5.26 -4.86
C GLN A 200 0.90 -5.92 -4.37
N ALA A 201 -0.19 -5.15 -4.25
CA ALA A 201 -1.48 -5.68 -3.82
C ALA A 201 -2.05 -6.74 -4.78
N LEU A 202 -1.69 -6.66 -6.06
CA LEU A 202 -2.05 -7.62 -7.11
C LEU A 202 -0.99 -8.72 -7.33
N ALA A 203 0.09 -8.79 -6.55
CA ALA A 203 1.24 -9.68 -6.78
C ALA A 203 1.00 -11.18 -6.46
N GLY A 204 -0.24 -11.65 -6.48
CA GLY A 204 -0.61 -13.05 -6.22
C GLY A 204 -1.89 -13.44 -6.95
N PRO A 205 -2.54 -14.57 -6.60
CA PRO A 205 -3.82 -14.97 -7.18
C PRO A 205 -5.01 -14.09 -6.72
N ILE A 206 -4.73 -12.86 -6.26
CA ILE A 206 -5.72 -11.91 -5.78
C ILE A 206 -6.33 -11.23 -7.00
N VAL A 207 -7.45 -11.78 -7.48
CA VAL A 207 -8.25 -11.15 -8.53
C VAL A 207 -9.24 -10.20 -7.88
N ASP A 208 -8.79 -8.98 -7.58
CA ASP A 208 -9.67 -7.91 -7.10
C ASP A 208 -10.04 -6.94 -8.23
N LYS A 209 -11.35 -6.85 -8.52
CA LYS A 209 -11.88 -5.99 -9.59
C LYS A 209 -11.65 -4.50 -9.30
N THR A 210 -11.61 -4.12 -8.03
CA THR A 210 -11.43 -2.72 -7.59
C THR A 210 -9.98 -2.28 -7.80
N LEU A 211 -9.01 -3.07 -7.35
CA LEU A 211 -7.58 -2.81 -7.53
C LEU A 211 -7.19 -2.84 -9.01
N THR A 212 -7.81 -3.72 -9.81
CA THR A 212 -7.60 -3.74 -11.26
C THR A 212 -8.06 -2.44 -11.92
N LYS A 213 -9.26 -1.94 -11.59
CA LYS A 213 -9.74 -0.63 -12.07
C LYS A 213 -8.89 0.54 -11.57
N LEU A 214 -8.38 0.46 -10.34
CA LEU A 214 -7.46 1.47 -9.82
C LEU A 214 -6.15 1.49 -10.61
N LYS A 215 -5.61 0.33 -11.00
CA LYS A 215 -4.41 0.23 -11.84
C LYS A 215 -4.59 0.94 -13.19
N GLU A 216 -5.74 0.76 -13.82
CA GLU A 216 -6.11 1.47 -15.05
C GLU A 216 -6.21 2.98 -14.79
N THR A 217 -6.90 3.39 -13.72
CA THR A 217 -7.08 4.80 -13.33
C THR A 217 -5.73 5.50 -13.11
N ILE A 218 -4.79 4.85 -12.40
CA ILE A 218 -3.45 5.40 -12.17
C ILE A 218 -2.74 5.64 -13.51
N SER A 219 -2.84 4.69 -14.44
CA SER A 219 -2.17 4.78 -15.74
C SER A 219 -2.75 5.91 -16.60
N THR A 220 -4.08 6.04 -16.63
CA THR A 220 -4.76 7.13 -17.34
C THR A 220 -4.42 8.49 -16.75
N GLN A 221 -4.53 8.66 -15.43
CA GLN A 221 -4.24 9.95 -14.79
C GLN A 221 -2.78 10.37 -14.96
N GLN A 222 -1.83 9.43 -14.90
CA GLN A 222 -0.42 9.72 -15.19
C GLN A 222 -0.24 10.21 -16.62
N HIS A 223 -0.83 9.52 -17.59
CA HIS A 223 -0.73 9.90 -18.99
C HIS A 223 -1.30 11.30 -19.25
N ASP A 224 -2.49 11.59 -18.71
CA ASP A 224 -3.13 12.91 -18.84
C ASP A 224 -2.28 14.01 -18.19
N PHE A 225 -1.67 13.73 -17.03
CA PHE A 225 -0.76 14.66 -16.37
C PHE A 225 0.49 14.93 -17.22
N GLU A 226 1.12 13.89 -17.76
CA GLU A 226 2.28 14.00 -18.63
C GLU A 226 1.98 14.81 -19.90
N LEU A 227 0.84 14.55 -20.56
CA LEU A 227 0.39 15.32 -21.72
C LEU A 227 0.20 16.81 -21.38
N LYS A 228 -0.41 17.10 -20.22
CA LYS A 228 -0.58 18.48 -19.75
C LYS A 228 0.76 19.17 -19.50
N GLN A 229 1.73 18.48 -18.89
CA GLN A 229 3.08 19.02 -18.68
C GLN A 229 3.80 19.29 -20.01
N GLN A 230 3.68 18.38 -20.98
CA GLN A 230 4.23 18.59 -22.32
C GLN A 230 3.61 19.81 -23.01
N GLN A 231 2.31 20.02 -22.87
CA GLN A 231 1.64 21.20 -23.43
C GLN A 231 2.11 22.49 -22.77
N ILE A 232 2.23 22.52 -21.44
CA ILE A 232 2.77 23.66 -20.69
C ILE A 232 4.19 23.99 -21.17
N MET A 233 5.03 22.96 -21.31
CA MET A 233 6.40 23.12 -21.81
C MET A 233 6.42 23.72 -23.23
N LYS A 234 5.60 23.19 -24.15
CA LYS A 234 5.49 23.71 -25.52
C LYS A 234 5.05 25.18 -25.54
N GLN A 235 4.08 25.55 -24.71
CA GLN A 235 3.61 26.93 -24.60
C GLN A 235 4.71 27.85 -24.04
N ALA A 236 5.43 27.42 -23.00
CA ALA A 236 6.56 28.16 -22.45
C ALA A 236 7.68 28.36 -23.49
N MET A 237 8.03 27.31 -24.24
CA MET A 237 9.00 27.38 -25.33
C MET A 237 8.57 28.33 -26.46
N ALA A 238 7.31 28.27 -26.89
CA ALA A 238 6.78 29.16 -27.92
C ALA A 238 6.80 30.63 -27.46
N GLN A 239 6.44 30.88 -26.19
CA GLN A 239 6.51 32.22 -25.61
C GLN A 239 7.96 32.72 -25.50
N ALA A 240 8.89 31.87 -25.07
CA ALA A 240 10.31 32.20 -25.03
C ALA A 240 10.87 32.51 -26.43
N ALA A 241 10.51 31.71 -27.44
CA ALA A 241 10.90 31.97 -28.83
C ALA A 241 10.32 33.27 -29.38
N LYS A 242 9.07 33.60 -29.03
CA LYS A 242 8.44 34.89 -29.37
C LYS A 242 9.21 36.06 -28.76
N ILE A 243 9.55 35.99 -27.47
CA ILE A 243 10.33 37.03 -26.79
C ILE A 243 11.72 37.15 -27.42
N ALA A 244 12.40 36.02 -27.71
CA ALA A 244 13.69 36.03 -28.37
C ALA A 244 13.64 36.72 -29.74
N ASN A 245 12.60 36.44 -30.54
CA ASN A 245 12.41 37.10 -31.83
C ASN A 245 12.10 38.61 -31.67
N GLN A 246 11.25 38.97 -30.70
CA GLN A 246 10.98 40.38 -30.36
C GLN A 246 12.24 41.12 -29.93
N ASN A 247 13.17 40.47 -29.23
CA ASN A 247 14.44 41.07 -28.84
C ASN A 247 15.47 41.10 -29.97
N ALA A 248 15.39 40.19 -30.94
CA ALA A 248 16.25 40.21 -32.13
C ALA A 248 15.91 41.36 -33.08
N ASN A 249 14.62 41.73 -33.19
CA ASN A 249 14.14 42.86 -34.00
C ASN A 249 13.20 43.75 -33.17
N PRO A 250 13.73 44.53 -32.21
CA PRO A 250 12.91 45.16 -31.19
C PRO A 250 12.26 46.47 -31.64
N LEU A 251 12.44 46.92 -32.89
CA LEU A 251 11.89 48.20 -33.35
C LEU A 251 10.74 48.07 -34.34
N GLU A 252 9.67 48.81 -34.05
CA GLU A 252 8.53 49.02 -34.92
C GLU A 252 8.46 50.50 -35.34
N VAL A 253 8.40 50.77 -36.65
CA VAL A 253 8.22 52.14 -37.17
C VAL A 253 6.73 52.49 -37.11
N VAL A 254 6.34 53.31 -36.13
CA VAL A 254 4.94 53.68 -35.86
C VAL A 254 4.46 54.77 -36.82
N LYS A 255 5.34 55.69 -37.19
CA LYS A 255 5.00 56.80 -38.08
C LYS A 255 6.23 57.31 -38.81
N LEU A 256 6.07 57.63 -40.09
CA LEU A 256 7.06 58.35 -40.88
C LEU A 256 6.36 59.45 -41.67
N THR A 257 6.84 60.68 -41.55
CA THR A 257 6.25 61.85 -42.23
C THR A 257 7.33 62.68 -42.89
N LEU A 258 7.11 63.03 -44.15
CA LEU A 258 7.97 63.91 -44.94
C LEU A 258 7.26 65.25 -45.13
N ARG A 259 7.99 66.35 -44.90
CA ARG A 259 7.51 67.71 -45.16
C ARG A 259 8.67 68.60 -45.63
N ASN A 260 8.37 69.56 -46.49
CA ASN A 260 9.30 70.63 -46.83
C ASN A 260 9.30 71.68 -45.70
N ASP A 261 10.47 72.17 -45.29
CA ASP A 261 10.59 73.14 -44.18
C ASP A 261 10.31 74.60 -44.59
N GLY A 262 10.00 74.84 -45.86
CA GLY A 262 9.78 76.18 -46.42
C GLY A 262 11.06 76.97 -46.70
N GLN A 263 12.23 76.43 -46.32
CA GLN A 263 13.56 76.92 -46.67
C GLN A 263 14.20 76.09 -47.80
N GLY A 264 13.44 75.12 -48.33
CA GLY A 264 13.79 74.26 -49.44
C GLY A 264 14.21 72.84 -49.02
N ASN A 265 14.47 72.58 -47.74
CA ASN A 265 14.93 71.26 -47.31
C ASN A 265 13.75 70.32 -47.07
N THR A 266 13.98 69.03 -47.28
CA THR A 266 13.01 68.00 -46.91
C THR A 266 13.34 67.49 -45.51
N VAL A 267 12.37 67.59 -44.61
CA VAL A 267 12.45 67.12 -43.23
C VAL A 267 11.64 65.83 -43.07
N VAL A 268 12.31 64.76 -42.67
CA VAL A 268 11.71 63.49 -42.26
C VAL A 268 11.56 63.48 -40.75
N LYS A 269 10.34 63.28 -40.26
CA LYS A 269 10.07 62.99 -38.84
C LYS A 269 9.51 61.59 -38.71
N GLY A 270 10.19 60.78 -37.89
CA GLY A 270 9.76 59.42 -37.60
C GLY A 270 9.48 59.19 -36.11
N VAL A 271 8.65 58.20 -35.84
CA VAL A 271 8.39 57.65 -34.50
C VAL A 271 8.64 56.15 -34.57
N VAL A 272 9.55 55.66 -33.73
CA VAL A 272 9.82 54.23 -33.53
C VAL A 272 9.36 53.81 -32.14
N LYS A 273 8.97 52.54 -31.98
CA LYS A 273 8.59 51.95 -30.70
C LYS A 273 9.44 50.73 -30.42
N ASN A 274 9.92 50.62 -29.19
CA ASN A 274 10.55 49.39 -28.71
C ASN A 274 9.46 48.35 -28.42
N ALA A 275 9.33 47.36 -29.31
CA ALA A 275 8.46 46.21 -29.20
C ALA A 275 9.15 45.00 -28.53
N GLY A 276 10.46 45.09 -28.27
CA GLY A 276 11.22 44.13 -27.47
C GLY A 276 11.00 44.31 -25.96
N THR A 277 11.52 43.38 -25.16
CA THR A 277 11.44 43.40 -23.70
C THR A 277 12.63 44.09 -23.03
N ASN A 278 13.74 44.25 -23.75
CA ASN A 278 14.98 44.85 -23.24
C ASN A 278 14.97 46.37 -23.47
N VAL A 279 15.73 47.11 -22.66
CA VAL A 279 16.01 48.53 -22.92
C VAL A 279 16.99 48.63 -24.09
N ILE A 280 16.71 49.52 -25.05
CA ILE A 280 17.58 49.78 -26.20
C ILE A 280 18.33 51.07 -25.91
N ALA A 281 19.67 51.05 -25.95
CA ALA A 281 20.50 52.24 -25.82
C ALA A 281 21.28 52.52 -27.11
N ASN A 282 21.64 53.79 -27.32
CA ASN A 282 22.45 54.26 -28.45
C ASN A 282 21.81 53.91 -29.81
N LEU A 283 20.49 54.07 -29.91
CA LEU A 283 19.76 53.72 -31.12
C LEU A 283 19.99 54.72 -32.27
N SER A 284 20.51 54.23 -33.39
CA SER A 284 20.65 54.96 -34.66
C SER A 284 19.74 54.35 -35.72
N ILE A 285 18.95 55.19 -36.39
CA ILE A 285 18.02 54.82 -37.47
C ILE A 285 18.65 55.19 -38.81
N GLU A 286 18.73 54.23 -39.73
CA GLU A 286 19.13 54.44 -41.12
C GLU A 286 17.89 54.62 -42.01
N VAL A 287 17.88 55.70 -42.80
CA VAL A 287 16.79 56.05 -43.70
C VAL A 287 17.32 56.23 -45.10
N ASP A 288 16.85 55.37 -46.02
CA ASP A 288 17.11 55.52 -47.44
C ASP A 288 16.08 56.45 -48.09
N PHE A 289 16.57 57.30 -48.99
CA PHE A 289 15.76 58.20 -49.80
C PHE A 289 15.74 57.76 -51.25
N TYR A 290 14.57 57.84 -51.88
CA TYR A 290 14.33 57.38 -53.24
C TYR A 290 13.68 58.48 -54.07
N ASP A 291 14.09 58.60 -55.33
CA ASP A 291 13.45 59.49 -56.31
C ASP A 291 12.11 58.92 -56.84
N ASN A 292 11.45 59.68 -57.71
CA ASN A 292 10.19 59.28 -58.34
C ASN A 292 10.28 58.00 -59.21
N ASN A 293 11.48 57.60 -59.63
CA ASN A 293 11.73 56.36 -60.38
C ASN A 293 12.10 55.19 -59.44
N SER A 294 11.93 55.35 -58.12
CA SER A 294 12.32 54.38 -57.09
C SER A 294 13.82 54.06 -57.07
N LYS A 295 14.66 54.95 -57.59
CA LYS A 295 16.12 54.82 -57.49
C LYS A 295 16.56 55.40 -56.15
N LYS A 296 17.40 54.67 -55.41
CA LYS A 296 18.01 55.18 -54.18
C LYS A 296 18.93 56.36 -54.52
N VAL A 297 18.69 57.51 -53.89
CA VAL A 297 19.44 58.75 -54.10
C VAL A 297 20.30 59.12 -52.91
N ASP A 298 19.93 58.72 -51.69
CA ASP A 298 20.71 59.00 -50.48
C ASP A 298 20.41 58.01 -49.34
N THR A 299 21.26 58.00 -48.33
CA THR A 299 21.10 57.27 -47.06
C THR A 299 21.55 58.17 -45.91
N GLU A 300 20.68 58.42 -44.94
CA GLU A 300 20.99 59.24 -43.76
C GLU A 300 20.76 58.50 -42.45
N TYR A 301 21.39 58.99 -41.39
CA TYR A 301 21.32 58.42 -40.05
C TYR A 301 20.78 59.44 -39.04
N ALA A 302 19.95 58.98 -38.10
CA ALA A 302 19.51 59.81 -36.98
C ALA A 302 19.47 59.04 -35.66
N THR A 303 19.88 59.72 -34.59
CA THR A 303 19.64 59.28 -33.22
C THR A 303 18.19 59.56 -32.83
N VAL A 304 17.69 58.78 -31.88
CA VAL A 304 16.32 58.94 -31.36
C VAL A 304 16.29 59.72 -30.04
N THR A 305 15.12 60.22 -29.66
CA THR A 305 14.90 60.80 -28.33
C THR A 305 13.53 60.36 -27.78
N PRO A 306 13.44 59.84 -26.54
CA PRO A 306 14.53 59.66 -25.56
C PRO A 306 15.48 58.49 -25.88
N ASP A 307 16.69 58.53 -25.32
CA ASP A 307 17.71 57.47 -25.28
C ASP A 307 18.26 57.38 -23.84
N PRO A 308 18.21 56.22 -23.15
CA PRO A 308 17.75 54.91 -23.62
C PRO A 308 16.24 54.85 -23.87
N LEU A 309 15.81 53.87 -24.67
CA LEU A 309 14.42 53.60 -25.04
C LEU A 309 13.88 52.34 -24.32
N PRO A 310 13.09 52.49 -23.23
CA PRO A 310 12.53 51.36 -22.50
C PRO A 310 11.53 50.54 -23.31
N SER A 311 11.34 49.27 -22.93
CA SER A 311 10.35 48.37 -23.51
C SER A 311 8.94 49.00 -23.56
N GLY A 312 8.30 48.94 -24.73
CA GLY A 312 6.96 49.47 -24.97
C GLY A 312 6.88 50.97 -25.23
N GLN A 313 7.96 51.73 -25.01
CA GLN A 313 7.98 53.18 -25.22
C GLN A 313 8.35 53.54 -26.67
N SER A 314 8.06 54.80 -27.04
CA SER A 314 8.35 55.33 -28.36
C SER A 314 9.36 56.47 -28.30
N ALA A 315 10.26 56.51 -29.28
CA ALA A 315 11.21 57.59 -29.49
C ALA A 315 11.00 58.25 -30.86
N LYS A 316 11.41 59.50 -30.97
CA LYS A 316 11.29 60.29 -32.20
C LYS A 316 12.66 60.52 -32.80
N PHE A 317 12.74 60.54 -34.12
CA PHE A 317 13.94 60.98 -34.85
C PHE A 317 13.56 62.02 -35.90
N THR A 318 14.52 62.86 -36.27
CA THR A 318 14.36 63.85 -37.35
C THR A 318 15.61 63.85 -38.22
N ILE A 319 15.41 63.79 -39.54
CA ILE A 319 16.45 63.91 -40.56
C ILE A 319 16.08 65.08 -41.46
N GLN A 320 17.06 65.85 -41.90
CA GLN A 320 16.89 66.94 -42.84
C GLN A 320 17.86 66.76 -44.00
N ILE A 321 17.33 66.68 -45.22
CA ILE A 321 18.14 66.58 -46.44
C ILE A 321 17.99 67.84 -47.31
N PRO A 322 19.04 68.24 -48.04
CA PRO A 322 19.00 69.40 -48.92
C PRO A 322 17.94 69.34 -50.04
N ALA A 323 17.52 70.53 -50.48
CA ALA A 323 16.51 70.74 -51.52
C ALA A 323 16.80 70.10 -52.88
N PHE A 324 18.08 69.91 -53.23
CA PHE A 324 18.50 69.57 -54.58
C PHE A 324 18.16 68.13 -55.01
N TYR A 325 17.70 67.28 -54.07
CA TYR A 325 17.22 65.93 -54.38
C TYR A 325 15.81 65.89 -54.99
N GLY A 326 15.10 67.03 -55.04
CA GLY A 326 13.73 67.09 -55.58
C GLY A 326 12.70 66.37 -54.70
N ALA A 327 11.57 65.96 -55.29
CA ALA A 327 10.57 65.18 -54.58
C ALA A 327 11.10 63.75 -54.31
N VAL A 328 11.23 63.39 -53.05
CA VAL A 328 11.72 62.08 -52.61
C VAL A 328 10.71 61.37 -51.72
N THR A 329 10.84 60.05 -51.65
CA THR A 329 10.21 59.21 -50.62
C THR A 329 11.29 58.70 -49.67
N ALA A 330 10.95 58.50 -48.40
CA ALA A 330 11.90 57.94 -47.43
C ALA A 330 11.40 56.62 -46.85
N LYS A 331 12.33 55.72 -46.57
CA LYS A 331 12.07 54.42 -45.94
C LYS A 331 13.12 54.16 -44.89
N VAL A 332 12.69 53.80 -43.68
CA VAL A 332 13.60 53.24 -42.67
C VAL A 332 14.06 51.87 -43.18
N THR A 333 15.37 51.71 -43.39
CA THR A 333 15.94 50.51 -44.02
C THR A 333 16.78 49.69 -43.07
N ASN A 334 17.36 50.32 -42.06
CA ASN A 334 18.15 49.63 -41.04
C ASN A 334 18.16 50.40 -39.72
N TYR A 335 18.66 49.77 -38.67
CA TYR A 335 18.92 50.41 -37.39
C TYR A 335 20.02 49.65 -36.64
N THR A 336 20.82 50.37 -35.87
CA THR A 336 21.88 49.80 -35.03
C THR A 336 21.69 50.23 -33.59
N TRP A 337 21.91 49.32 -32.65
CA TRP A 337 21.74 49.58 -31.22
C TRP A 337 22.67 48.72 -30.38
N VAL A 338 22.78 49.08 -29.10
CA VAL A 338 23.41 48.26 -28.07
C VAL A 338 22.36 47.86 -27.05
N ASN A 339 22.38 46.60 -26.62
CA ASN A 339 21.58 46.16 -25.48
C ASN A 339 22.37 46.50 -24.20
N GLU A 340 21.74 47.15 -23.24
CA GLU A 340 22.29 47.29 -21.87
C GLU A 340 22.10 46.00 -21.05
#